data_AF-A0A959PGD1-F1
#
_entry.id   AF-A0A959PGD1-F1
#
_cell.length_a   1.000
_cell.length_b   1.000
_cell.length_c   1.000
_cell.angle_alpha   90.00
_cell.angle_beta   90.00
_cell.angle_gamma   90.00
#
_symmetry.space_group_name_H-M   'P 1'
#
loop_
_entity.id
_entity.type
_entity.pdbx_description
1 polymer ?
#
loop_
_entity_poly.entity_id
_entity_poly.type
_entity_poly.pdbx_seq_one_letter_code
_entity_poly.pdbx_strand_id
1 'polypeptide(L)'
;MKKILFSAAVAIALIACNGHEESPQIQEAVSIHENMRATYVELDSIMQVRHQQYLVFTEMVSQSGDTATQGALDNARDIILKLRGDLKDWNDELVEVPGHCFHKEGEAHSHDHAEEQRLAGMTDDQILEIQKELKTKLDAIEKQVRLLEQ
;
A
#
# COMPACT_ATOMS: atom_id res chain seq x y z
N MET A 1 24.47 -60.93 23.41
CA MET A 1 24.62 -59.49 23.73
C MET A 1 24.98 -58.76 22.44
N LYS A 2 24.02 -58.01 21.89
CA LYS A 2 24.13 -57.26 20.63
C LYS A 2 24.74 -55.88 20.92
N LYS A 3 25.82 -55.50 20.22
CA LYS A 3 26.16 -54.09 19.95
C LYS A 3 26.69 -53.99 18.53
N ILE A 4 25.76 -53.74 17.61
CA ILE A 4 25.99 -53.57 16.18
C ILE A 4 26.04 -52.06 15.92
N LEU A 5 27.17 -51.64 15.33
CA LEU A 5 27.41 -50.54 14.40
C LEU A 5 26.96 -49.11 14.79
N PHE A 6 27.99 -48.27 14.99
CA PHE A 6 27.96 -46.86 14.64
C PHE A 6 27.55 -46.73 13.17
N SER A 7 26.37 -46.16 12.90
CA SER A 7 25.94 -45.80 11.56
C SER A 7 25.72 -44.29 11.45
N ALA A 8 26.58 -43.71 10.63
CA ALA A 8 26.38 -42.62 9.69
C ALA A 8 25.57 -41.39 10.16
N ALA A 9 26.33 -40.28 10.22
CA ALA A 9 25.87 -38.91 10.23
C ALA A 9 24.71 -38.66 9.26
N VAL A 10 23.59 -38.18 9.82
CA VAL A 10 22.56 -37.50 9.05
C VAL A 10 23.08 -36.09 8.77
N ALA A 11 23.62 -35.88 7.57
CA ALA A 11 23.84 -34.55 7.04
C ALA A 11 22.47 -33.93 6.74
N ILE A 12 21.94 -33.19 7.71
CA ILE A 12 20.78 -32.34 7.52
C ILE A 12 21.23 -31.17 6.64
N ALA A 13 21.02 -31.28 5.33
CA ALA A 13 21.12 -30.16 4.42
C ALA A 13 19.85 -29.29 4.56
N LEU A 14 19.76 -28.53 5.64
CA LEU A 14 18.86 -27.38 5.73
C LEU A 14 19.59 -26.17 5.15
N ILE A 15 19.68 -26.12 3.82
CA ILE A 15 20.05 -24.89 3.09
C ILE A 15 18.76 -24.38 2.45
N ALA A 16 17.92 -23.73 3.26
CA ALA A 16 16.79 -22.93 2.78
C ALA A 16 16.34 -21.90 3.84
N CYS A 17 17.30 -21.28 4.53
CA CYS A 17 17.15 -19.93 5.04
C CYS A 17 18.35 -19.20 4.47
N ASN A 18 18.21 -18.60 3.29
CA ASN A 18 19.28 -17.83 2.69
C ASN A 18 19.44 -16.58 3.56
N GLY A 19 20.34 -16.67 4.55
CA GLY A 19 20.82 -15.53 5.34
C GLY A 19 21.73 -14.67 4.49
N HIS A 20 21.19 -14.10 3.41
CA HIS A 20 21.82 -12.96 2.76
C HIS A 20 21.44 -11.74 3.60
N GLU A 21 22.44 -11.01 4.07
CA GLU A 21 22.22 -9.71 4.68
C GLU A 21 21.52 -8.82 3.65
N GLU A 22 20.31 -8.35 3.95
CA GLU A 22 19.56 -7.45 3.07
C GLU A 22 20.41 -6.20 2.81
N SER A 23 20.49 -5.79 1.54
CA SER A 23 21.24 -4.59 1.20
C SER A 23 20.61 -3.34 1.82
N PRO A 24 21.39 -2.27 2.07
CA PRO A 24 20.84 -1.01 2.57
C PRO A 24 19.70 -0.46 1.70
N GLN A 25 19.75 -0.70 0.38
CA GLN A 25 18.71 -0.28 -0.54
C GLN A 25 17.40 -1.04 -0.37
N ILE A 26 17.46 -2.36 -0.16
CA ILE A 26 16.25 -3.14 0.14
C ILE A 26 15.66 -2.72 1.47
N GLN A 27 16.49 -2.50 2.50
CA GLN A 27 16.02 -1.99 3.80
C GLN A 27 15.32 -0.62 3.67
N GLU A 28 15.87 0.29 2.87
CA GLU A 28 15.25 1.59 2.59
C GLU A 28 13.94 1.43 1.80
N ALA A 29 13.92 0.57 0.78
CA ALA A 29 12.74 0.28 -0.04
C ALA A 29 11.58 -0.27 0.81
N VAL A 30 11.88 -1.20 1.72
CA VAL A 30 10.95 -1.76 2.71
C VAL A 30 10.39 -0.65 3.62
N SER A 31 11.25 0.19 4.19
CA SER A 31 10.80 1.29 5.05
C SER A 31 9.91 2.28 4.31
N ILE A 32 10.25 2.61 3.05
CA ILE A 32 9.40 3.46 2.20
C ILE A 32 8.05 2.78 1.96
N HIS A 33 8.03 1.49 1.64
CA HIS A 33 6.81 0.73 1.40
C HIS A 33 5.87 0.73 2.62
N GLU A 34 6.38 0.44 3.82
CA GLU A 34 5.59 0.43 5.06
C GLU A 34 4.99 1.81 5.34
N ASN A 35 5.77 2.87 5.16
CA ASN A 35 5.29 4.24 5.32
C ASN A 35 4.19 4.57 4.30
N MET A 36 4.38 4.19 3.03
CA MET A 36 3.36 4.38 2.00
C MET A 36 2.05 3.64 2.32
N ARG A 37 2.13 2.40 2.81
CA ARG A 37 0.95 1.62 3.25
C ARG A 37 0.22 2.32 4.40
N ALA A 38 0.95 2.79 5.40
CA ALA A 38 0.38 3.50 6.54
C ALA A 38 -0.32 4.80 6.09
N THR A 39 0.36 5.61 5.28
CA THR A 39 -0.19 6.84 4.71
C THR A 39 -1.43 6.56 3.88
N TYR A 40 -1.40 5.56 2.98
CA TYR A 40 -2.57 5.19 2.18
C TYR A 40 -3.79 4.86 3.03
N VAL A 41 -3.64 4.04 4.07
CA VAL A 41 -4.75 3.69 4.98
C VAL A 41 -5.34 4.93 5.65
N GLU A 42 -4.49 5.87 6.07
CA GLU A 42 -4.94 7.14 6.65
C GLU A 42 -5.72 7.97 5.62
N LEU A 43 -5.16 8.17 4.43
CA LEU A 43 -5.79 8.98 3.38
C LEU A 43 -7.11 8.38 2.90
N ASP A 44 -7.18 7.06 2.71
CA ASP A 44 -8.43 6.39 2.35
C ASP A 44 -9.49 6.59 3.44
N SER A 45 -9.12 6.48 4.72
CA SER A 45 -10.04 6.75 5.84
C SER A 45 -10.56 8.19 5.83
N ILE A 46 -9.68 9.18 5.64
CA ILE A 46 -10.06 10.60 5.52
C ILE A 46 -11.04 10.78 4.37
N MET A 47 -10.73 10.22 3.20
CA MET A 47 -11.56 10.36 2.01
C MET A 47 -12.92 9.67 2.15
N GLN A 48 -12.99 8.54 2.85
CA GLN A 48 -14.26 7.89 3.21
C GLN A 48 -15.11 8.80 4.09
N VAL A 49 -14.53 9.40 5.14
CA VAL A 49 -15.24 10.33 6.03
C VAL A 49 -15.74 11.54 5.26
N ARG A 50 -14.90 12.15 4.41
CA ARG A 50 -15.29 13.32 3.58
C ARG A 50 -16.41 12.99 2.61
N HIS A 51 -16.36 11.81 1.99
CA HIS A 51 -17.44 11.36 1.13
C HIS A 51 -18.76 11.18 1.90
N GLN A 52 -18.74 10.62 3.11
CA GLN A 52 -19.94 10.49 3.94
C GLN A 52 -20.50 11.85 4.37
N GLN A 53 -19.62 12.78 4.77
CA GLN A 53 -20.04 14.15 5.10
C GLN A 53 -20.72 14.82 3.92
N TYR A 54 -20.14 14.73 2.72
CA TYR A 54 -20.74 15.23 1.49
C TYR A 54 -22.15 14.67 1.24
N LEU A 55 -22.36 13.36 1.42
CA LEU A 55 -23.67 12.73 1.23
C LEU A 55 -24.73 13.31 2.19
N VAL A 56 -24.35 13.50 3.46
CA VAL A 56 -25.25 14.09 4.47
C VAL A 56 -25.59 15.55 4.15
N PHE A 57 -24.59 16.36 3.77
CA PHE A 57 -24.82 17.76 3.44
C PHE A 57 -25.65 17.95 2.17
N THR A 58 -25.45 17.11 1.16
CA THR A 58 -26.22 17.16 -0.09
C THR A 58 -27.69 16.87 0.14
N GLU A 59 -28.01 15.89 1.00
CA GLU A 59 -29.40 15.60 1.36
C GLU A 59 -30.04 16.77 2.13
N MET A 60 -29.29 17.46 2.99
CA MET A 60 -29.79 18.62 3.70
C MET A 60 -30.07 19.81 2.76
N VAL A 61 -29.18 20.06 1.80
CA VAL A 61 -29.28 21.19 0.85
C VAL A 61 -30.36 20.91 -0.20
N SER A 62 -30.53 19.66 -0.64
CA SER A 62 -31.59 19.30 -1.58
C SER A 62 -32.98 19.60 -1.01
N GLN A 63 -33.16 19.43 0.30
CA GLN A 63 -34.41 19.73 1.00
C GLN A 63 -34.64 21.23 1.20
N SER A 64 -33.59 22.07 1.22
CA SER A 64 -33.71 23.52 1.40
C SER A 64 -33.99 24.27 0.09
N GLY A 65 -33.67 23.67 -1.07
CA GLY A 65 -33.79 24.31 -2.38
C GLY A 65 -32.71 25.36 -2.66
N ASP A 66 -31.65 25.43 -1.85
CA ASP A 66 -30.54 26.36 -2.04
C ASP A 66 -29.61 25.91 -3.19
N THR A 67 -29.94 26.40 -4.39
CA THR A 67 -29.19 26.08 -5.62
C THR A 67 -27.76 26.62 -5.64
N ALA A 68 -27.44 27.68 -4.89
CA ALA A 68 -26.08 28.21 -4.84
C ALA A 68 -25.17 27.29 -4.03
N THR A 69 -25.66 26.83 -2.87
CA THR A 69 -24.96 25.84 -2.05
C THR A 69 -24.88 24.49 -2.76
N GLN A 70 -25.90 24.10 -3.52
CA GLN A 70 -25.88 22.87 -4.33
C GLN A 70 -24.71 22.88 -5.33
N GLY A 71 -24.49 23.98 -6.06
CA GLY A 71 -23.37 24.07 -7.01
C GLY A 71 -21.98 24.00 -6.35
N ALA A 72 -21.84 24.51 -5.12
CA ALA A 72 -20.60 24.36 -4.35
C ALA A 72 -20.37 22.89 -3.91
N LEU A 73 -21.45 22.20 -3.52
CA LEU A 73 -21.39 20.77 -3.17
C LEU A 73 -21.04 19.90 -4.38
N ASP A 74 -21.56 20.20 -5.56
CA ASP A 74 -21.23 19.44 -6.78
C ASP A 74 -19.73 19.54 -7.11
N ASN A 75 -19.13 20.73 -6.95
CA ASN A 75 -17.67 20.88 -7.10
C ASN A 75 -16.89 20.07 -6.05
N ALA A 76 -17.33 20.10 -4.78
CA ALA A 76 -16.70 19.33 -3.71
C ALA A 76 -16.80 17.82 -3.97
N ARG A 77 -17.94 17.36 -4.50
CA ARG A 77 -18.17 15.96 -4.91
C ARG A 77 -17.13 15.52 -5.93
N ASP A 78 -16.95 16.31 -6.99
CA ASP A 78 -16.06 15.94 -8.09
C ASP A 78 -14.60 15.87 -7.62
N ILE A 79 -14.18 16.77 -6.73
CA ILE A 79 -12.85 16.71 -6.10
C ILE A 79 -12.71 15.45 -5.23
N ILE A 80 -13.71 15.13 -4.40
CA ILE A 80 -13.69 13.94 -3.54
C ILE A 80 -13.62 12.67 -4.37
N LEU A 81 -14.44 12.55 -5.41
CA LEU A 81 -14.48 11.38 -6.28
C LEU A 81 -13.18 11.22 -7.05
N LYS A 82 -12.59 12.32 -7.55
CA LYS A 82 -11.30 12.30 -8.21
C LYS A 82 -10.21 11.77 -7.28
N LEU A 83 -10.07 12.33 -6.07
CA LEU A 83 -9.00 11.93 -5.15
C LEU A 83 -9.15 10.49 -4.64
N ARG A 84 -10.38 10.01 -4.48
CA ARG A 84 -10.62 8.57 -4.20
C ARG A 84 -10.21 7.68 -5.36
N GLY A 85 -10.46 8.12 -6.60
CA GLY A 85 -9.97 7.45 -7.80
C GLY A 85 -8.44 7.42 -7.84
N ASP A 86 -7.79 8.57 -7.67
CA ASP A 86 -6.33 8.69 -7.68
C ASP A 86 -5.68 7.80 -6.59
N LEU A 87 -6.26 7.73 -5.38
CA LEU A 87 -5.78 6.83 -4.31
C LEU A 87 -5.91 5.36 -4.69
N LYS A 88 -7.05 4.98 -5.30
CA LYS A 88 -7.26 3.60 -5.75
C LYS A 88 -6.27 3.23 -6.85
N ASP A 89 -6.10 4.09 -7.85
CA ASP A 89 -5.17 3.87 -8.96
C ASP A 89 -3.73 3.75 -8.43
N TRP A 90 -3.34 4.59 -7.48
CA TRP A 90 -2.05 4.46 -6.81
C TRP A 90 -1.90 3.11 -6.08
N ASN A 91 -2.93 2.64 -5.37
CA ASN A 91 -2.87 1.35 -4.68
C ASN A 91 -2.84 0.16 -5.65
N ASP A 92 -3.49 0.27 -6.81
CA ASP A 92 -3.40 -0.72 -7.88
C ASP A 92 -2.02 -0.73 -8.58
N GLU A 93 -1.31 0.40 -8.55
CA GLU A 93 0.07 0.54 -9.07
C GLU A 93 1.15 0.09 -8.07
N LEU A 94 0.82 0.05 -6.77
CA LEU A 94 1.74 -0.35 -5.72
C LEU A 94 2.26 -1.77 -5.98
N VAL A 95 3.56 -1.95 -5.84
CA VAL A 95 4.22 -3.26 -6.00
C VAL A 95 4.98 -3.61 -4.73
N GLU A 96 4.85 -4.86 -4.31
CA GLU A 96 5.50 -5.40 -3.11
C GLU A 96 7.01 -5.56 -3.29
N VAL A 97 7.78 -5.26 -2.25
CA VAL A 97 9.24 -5.49 -2.25
C VAL A 97 9.51 -7.00 -2.21
N PRO A 98 10.29 -7.58 -3.14
CA PRO A 98 10.53 -9.02 -3.20
C PRO A 98 11.05 -9.59 -1.88
N GLY A 99 10.46 -10.69 -1.41
CA GLY A 99 10.83 -11.33 -0.15
C GLY A 99 10.21 -10.69 1.11
N HIS A 100 9.48 -9.59 0.97
CA HIS A 100 8.76 -8.92 2.05
C HIS A 100 7.25 -8.98 1.81
N CYS A 101 6.52 -9.13 2.91
CA CYS A 101 5.10 -9.40 2.93
C CYS A 101 4.45 -8.50 3.98
N PHE A 102 3.65 -7.51 3.56
CA PHE A 102 3.16 -6.44 4.42
C PHE A 102 1.66 -6.58 4.80
N HIS A 103 1.20 -7.81 5.03
CA HIS A 103 -0.20 -8.10 5.37
C HIS A 103 -0.42 -8.02 6.88
N LYS A 104 -1.65 -7.74 7.31
CA LYS A 104 -2.00 -7.80 8.73
C LYS A 104 -2.06 -9.26 9.19
N GLU A 105 -1.67 -9.54 10.44
CA GLU A 105 -1.85 -10.86 11.05
C GLU A 105 -3.31 -11.32 10.92
N GLY A 106 -3.53 -12.43 10.21
CA GLY A 106 -4.86 -13.03 10.02
C GLY A 106 -5.51 -12.84 8.64
N GLU A 107 -4.87 -12.11 7.71
CA GLU A 107 -5.31 -12.05 6.31
C GLU A 107 -4.88 -13.31 5.53
N ALA A 108 -5.76 -13.84 4.68
CA ALA A 108 -5.46 -15.03 3.89
C ALA A 108 -4.36 -14.73 2.86
N HIS A 109 -3.29 -15.54 2.85
CA HIS A 109 -2.19 -15.45 1.89
C HIS A 109 -2.67 -15.80 0.48
N SER A 110 -3.07 -14.80 -0.30
CA SER A 110 -3.29 -14.91 -1.74
C SER A 110 -2.52 -13.79 -2.42
N HIS A 111 -1.21 -13.97 -2.59
CA HIS A 111 -0.47 -13.13 -3.53
C HIS A 111 -0.78 -13.59 -4.93
N ASP A 112 -1.13 -12.66 -5.80
CA ASP A 112 -0.95 -12.91 -7.22
C ASP A 112 0.56 -13.02 -7.45
N HIS A 113 1.05 -14.24 -7.70
CA HIS A 113 2.46 -14.45 -8.05
C HIS A 113 2.89 -13.61 -9.28
N ALA A 114 1.94 -13.08 -10.08
CA ALA A 114 2.25 -12.13 -11.14
C ALA A 114 2.74 -10.76 -10.61
N GLU A 115 2.34 -10.35 -9.40
CA GLU A 115 2.73 -9.07 -8.81
C GLU A 115 4.15 -9.13 -8.25
N GLU A 116 4.50 -10.21 -7.55
CA GLU A 116 5.87 -10.49 -7.10
C GLU A 116 6.86 -10.59 -8.28
N GLN A 117 6.38 -11.00 -9.46
CA GLN A 117 7.19 -11.06 -10.67
C GLN A 117 7.53 -9.69 -11.27
N ARG A 118 6.80 -8.61 -10.93
CA ARG A 118 7.04 -7.28 -11.53
C ARG A 118 8.42 -6.72 -11.16
N LEU A 119 8.89 -7.03 -9.96
CA LEU A 119 10.21 -6.62 -9.47
C LEU A 119 11.25 -7.76 -9.53
N ALA A 120 10.83 -8.97 -9.91
CA ALA A 120 11.73 -10.12 -9.99
C ALA A 120 12.82 -9.89 -11.06
N GLY A 121 14.08 -10.01 -10.64
CA GLY A 121 15.23 -9.82 -11.52
C GLY A 121 15.66 -8.36 -11.71
N MET A 122 15.02 -7.40 -11.04
CA MET A 122 15.52 -6.03 -10.92
C MET A 122 16.66 -5.96 -9.90
N THR A 123 17.53 -4.95 -10.03
CA THR A 123 18.55 -4.68 -9.01
C THR A 123 17.94 -3.97 -7.80
N ASP A 124 18.60 -4.06 -6.65
CA ASP A 124 18.17 -3.40 -5.41
C ASP A 124 18.01 -1.88 -5.60
N ASP A 125 18.90 -1.22 -6.35
CA ASP A 125 18.77 0.20 -6.70
C ASP A 125 17.50 0.47 -7.54
N GLN A 126 17.18 -0.40 -8.50
CA GLN A 126 15.96 -0.24 -9.31
C GLN A 126 14.69 -0.42 -8.48
N ILE A 127 14.69 -1.39 -7.56
CA ILE A 127 13.59 -1.61 -6.62
C ILE A 127 13.39 -0.38 -5.75
N LEU A 128 14.46 0.17 -5.19
CA LEU A 128 14.42 1.37 -4.37
C LEU A 128 13.84 2.58 -5.12
N GLU A 129 14.30 2.81 -6.36
CA GLU A 129 13.80 3.93 -7.16
C GLU A 129 12.30 3.79 -7.49
N ILE A 130 11.80 2.58 -7.76
CA ILE A 130 10.37 2.34 -7.94
C ILE A 130 9.58 2.70 -6.67
N GLN A 131 10.04 2.29 -5.49
CA GLN A 131 9.36 2.64 -4.24
C GLN A 131 9.37 4.16 -4.00
N LYS A 132 10.46 4.87 -4.36
CA LYS A 132 10.55 6.34 -4.28
C LYS A 132 9.61 7.06 -5.26
N GLU A 133 9.47 6.55 -6.49
CA GLU A 133 8.52 7.09 -7.47
C GLU A 133 7.07 6.93 -6.98
N LEU A 134 6.73 5.74 -6.47
CA LEU A 134 5.41 5.49 -5.87
C LEU A 134 5.16 6.40 -4.68
N LYS A 135 6.16 6.64 -3.83
CA LYS A 135 6.05 7.56 -2.70
C LYS A 135 5.78 8.99 -3.17
N THR A 136 6.48 9.45 -4.19
CA THR A 136 6.29 10.79 -4.76
C THR A 136 4.87 10.99 -5.28
N LYS A 137 4.30 9.96 -5.92
CA LYS A 137 2.90 9.98 -6.36
C LYS A 137 1.94 10.05 -5.17
N LEU A 138 2.16 9.24 -4.13
CA LEU A 138 1.32 9.27 -2.92
C LEU A 138 1.39 10.62 -2.21
N ASP A 139 2.60 11.20 -2.05
CA ASP A 139 2.80 12.51 -1.42
C ASP A 139 2.04 13.63 -2.15
N ALA A 140 1.94 13.54 -3.49
CA ALA A 140 1.16 14.48 -4.29
C ALA A 140 -0.35 14.36 -4.03
N ILE A 141 -0.85 13.13 -3.89
CA ILE A 141 -2.26 12.87 -3.53
C ILE A 141 -2.53 13.31 -2.09
N GLU A 142 -1.65 12.96 -1.15
CA GLU A 142 -1.73 13.38 0.26
C GLU A 142 -1.92 14.89 0.34
N LYS A 143 -1.06 15.67 -0.33
CA LYS A 143 -1.15 17.12 -0.31
C LYS A 143 -2.54 17.63 -0.72
N GLN A 144 -3.17 17.01 -1.72
CA GLN A 144 -4.52 17.39 -2.16
C GLN A 144 -5.58 16.98 -1.14
N VAL A 145 -5.47 15.79 -0.55
CA VAL A 145 -6.38 15.33 0.50
C VAL A 145 -6.32 16.25 1.72
N ARG A 146 -5.12 16.64 2.16
CA ARG A 146 -4.93 17.56 3.31
C ARG A 146 -5.52 18.95 3.07
N LEU A 147 -5.65 19.40 1.83
CA LEU A 147 -6.34 20.67 1.52
C LEU A 147 -7.85 20.60 1.77
N LEU A 148 -8.44 19.40 1.76
CA LEU A 148 -9.84 19.20 2.14
C LEU A 148 -10.06 19.17 3.66
N GLU A 149 -8.98 19.20 4.44
CA GLU A 149 -9.03 19.19 5.90
C GLU A 149 -9.04 20.58 6.54
N GLN A 150 -8.71 21.62 5.76
CA GLN A 150 -8.65 23.02 6.17
C GLN A 150 -10.01 23.71 6.04
#